data_AF-A0A6C0RIA4-F1
#
_entry.id   AF-A0A6C0RIA4-F1
#
_cell.length_a   1.000
_cell.length_b   1.000
_cell.length_c   1.000
_cell.angle_alpha   90.00
_cell.angle_beta   90.00
_cell.angle_gamma   90.00
#
_symmetry.space_group_name_H-M   'P 1'
#
loop_
_entity.id
_entity.type
_entity.pdbx_description
1 polymer ?
#
loop_
_entity_poly.entity_id
_entity_poly.type
_entity_poly.pdbx_seq_one_letter_code
_entity_poly.pdbx_strand_id
1 'polypeptide(L)'
;MNDSEILLYQTEDGQTKIDVRLEDETVWLSQVQMAELFQTTKQNISLHIKNVFDEGELREISTVKDYLTVQTEGKREVQRNLKIYNLDVIISVGYRVKSHRGTQFRIWATTQLREYLIKGFVLNDERLKETGHTNKYFDELLERIRDIRSSEKIFYAKIKDIYTTAIDYDANTEESQLFFKSVQNKMHWAIHGHTASEIIYKRVDSKKQNMGLTTWKNAPLGNIRKTDVSIAKNYLNEDELKDLNLIVDQYLSFAELQARNRKPMYMKDWISKLHDFMTLNDKEILEHAGTISAKMAKELAESEYEKFRKNRIDIEDVQEMKQLEEGLKKLENKKKKK
;
A
#
# COMPACT_ATOMS: atom_id res chain seq x y z
N MET A 1 -14.32 18.13 18.40
CA MET A 1 -14.16 17.27 19.59
C MET A 1 -13.46 16.03 19.08
N ASN A 2 -12.19 15.84 19.42
CA ASN A 2 -11.44 14.64 19.00
C ASN A 2 -11.92 13.49 19.87
N ASP A 3 -12.79 12.64 19.32
CA ASP A 3 -13.14 11.36 19.94
C ASP A 3 -11.88 10.51 20.01
N SER A 4 -11.24 10.54 21.18
CA SER A 4 -10.11 9.68 21.44
C SER A 4 -10.67 8.32 21.81
N GLU A 5 -10.56 7.36 20.90
CA GLU A 5 -10.97 5.99 21.20
C GLU A 5 -10.02 5.40 22.24
N ILE A 6 -10.58 5.08 23.41
CA ILE A 6 -9.88 4.33 24.45
C ILE A 6 -10.09 2.84 24.15
N LEU A 7 -9.01 2.13 23.83
CA LEU A 7 -8.98 0.68 23.64
C LEU A 7 -8.42 0.00 24.87
N LEU A 8 -9.11 -1.02 25.34
CA LEU A 8 -8.61 -1.88 26.42
C LEU A 8 -7.66 -2.93 25.82
N TYR A 9 -6.35 -2.75 26.02
CA TYR A 9 -5.37 -3.78 25.67
C TYR A 9 -5.29 -4.81 26.80
N GLN A 10 -5.53 -6.08 26.47
CA GLN A 10 -5.38 -7.19 27.40
C GLN A 10 -4.15 -8.02 27.02
N THR A 11 -3.27 -8.29 27.99
CA THR A 11 -2.14 -9.20 27.77
C THR A 11 -2.62 -10.63 27.46
N GLU A 12 -1.81 -11.43 26.75
CA GLU A 12 -2.19 -12.79 26.31
C GLU A 12 -2.66 -13.72 27.45
N ASP A 13 -2.20 -13.49 28.68
CA ASP A 13 -2.59 -14.23 29.89
C ASP A 13 -3.81 -13.64 30.62
N GLY A 14 -4.39 -12.57 30.08
CA GLY A 14 -5.58 -11.92 30.60
C GLY A 14 -5.37 -11.03 31.84
N GLN A 15 -4.16 -10.98 32.38
CA GLN A 15 -3.90 -10.42 33.72
C GLN A 15 -3.72 -8.90 33.74
N THR A 16 -3.30 -8.28 32.64
CA THR A 16 -3.07 -6.83 32.59
C THR A 16 -4.00 -6.22 31.56
N LYS A 17 -4.78 -5.23 32.02
CA LYS A 17 -5.72 -4.44 31.23
C LYS A 17 -5.24 -3.00 31.23
N ILE A 18 -4.91 -2.48 30.06
CA ILE A 18 -4.40 -1.11 29.93
C ILE A 18 -5.32 -0.35 29.01
N ASP A 19 -5.79 0.80 29.50
CA ASP A 19 -6.50 1.77 28.68
C ASP A 19 -5.49 2.46 27.77
N VAL A 20 -5.64 2.24 26.46
CA VAL A 20 -4.77 2.76 25.42
C VAL A 20 -5.52 3.80 24.63
N ARG A 21 -4.91 4.98 24.43
CA ARG A 21 -5.50 6.03 23.60
C ARG A 21 -5.06 5.86 22.15
N LEU A 22 -6.02 5.74 21.24
CA LEU A 22 -5.77 5.92 19.81
C LEU A 22 -6.04 7.37 19.40
N GLU A 23 -5.03 8.02 18.82
CA GLU A 23 -5.15 9.32 18.19
C GLU A 23 -4.11 9.44 17.07
N ASP A 24 -4.48 10.06 15.95
CA ASP A 24 -3.63 10.20 14.76
C ASP A 24 -3.08 8.85 14.24
N GLU A 25 -3.94 7.82 14.23
CA GLU A 25 -3.61 6.45 13.79
C GLU A 25 -2.46 5.79 14.57
N THR A 26 -2.11 6.32 15.74
CA THR A 26 -1.08 5.73 16.61
C THR A 26 -1.58 5.54 18.05
N VAL A 27 -0.85 4.70 18.77
CA VAL A 27 -1.08 4.37 20.17
C VAL A 27 -0.27 5.32 21.04
N TRP A 28 -0.92 5.88 22.07
CA TRP A 28 -0.26 6.73 23.05
C TRP A 28 -0.32 6.16 24.46
N LEU A 29 0.82 6.11 25.15
CA LEU A 29 0.93 5.68 26.55
C LEU A 29 1.76 6.67 27.38
N SER A 30 1.37 6.86 28.63
CA SER A 30 2.20 7.53 29.65
C SER A 30 3.31 6.60 30.16
N GLN A 31 4.31 7.16 30.84
CA GLN A 31 5.37 6.36 31.49
C GLN A 31 4.82 5.38 32.52
N VAL A 32 3.72 5.72 33.18
CA VAL A 32 3.08 4.86 34.19
C VAL A 32 2.41 3.67 33.52
N GLN A 33 1.65 3.90 32.44
CA GLN A 33 1.04 2.82 31.66
C GLN A 33 2.11 1.91 31.03
N MET A 34 3.22 2.47 30.53
CA MET A 34 4.34 1.65 30.04
C MET A 34 5.01 0.83 31.15
N ALA A 35 5.13 1.39 32.36
CA ALA A 35 5.68 0.67 33.51
C ALA A 35 4.79 -0.51 33.90
N GLU A 36 3.47 -0.33 33.84
CA GLU A 36 2.49 -1.41 34.06
C GLU A 36 2.55 -2.47 32.95
N LEU A 37 2.52 -2.05 31.67
CA LEU A 37 2.61 -2.92 30.49
C LEU A 37 3.84 -3.84 30.55
N PHE A 38 5.00 -3.25 30.81
CA PHE A 38 6.26 -3.97 30.83
C PHE A 38 6.62 -4.50 32.21
N GLN A 39 5.74 -4.38 33.22
CA GLN A 39 5.99 -4.82 34.60
C GLN A 39 7.38 -4.38 35.11
N THR A 40 7.64 -3.08 35.04
CA THR A 40 8.89 -2.46 35.45
C THR A 40 8.61 -1.16 36.21
N THR A 41 9.66 -0.44 36.61
CA THR A 41 9.49 0.83 37.33
C THR A 41 9.38 1.99 36.36
N LYS A 42 8.62 3.02 36.75
CA LYS A 42 8.54 4.29 35.98
C LYS A 42 9.94 4.86 35.74
N GLN A 43 10.82 4.80 36.72
CA GLN A 43 12.21 5.27 36.63
C GLN A 43 12.99 4.55 35.53
N ASN A 44 12.81 3.23 35.39
CA ASN A 44 13.44 2.46 34.33
C ASN A 44 12.90 2.83 32.93
N ILE A 45 11.59 3.06 32.83
CA ILE A 45 10.98 3.60 31.60
C ILE A 45 11.56 4.99 31.27
N SER A 46 11.63 5.91 32.23
CA SER A 46 12.21 7.24 32.02
C SER A 46 13.67 7.16 31.56
N LEU A 47 14.46 6.24 32.12
CA LEU A 47 15.84 5.98 31.72
C LEU A 47 15.92 5.53 30.24
N HIS A 48 15.13 4.54 29.84
CA HIS A 48 15.14 4.06 28.45
C HIS A 48 14.67 5.11 27.45
N ILE A 49 13.62 5.88 27.78
CA ILE A 49 13.15 6.99 26.93
C ILE A 49 14.25 8.03 26.74
N LYS A 50 14.94 8.41 27.83
CA LYS A 50 16.06 9.35 27.74
C LYS A 50 17.16 8.82 26.81
N ASN A 51 17.55 7.56 26.98
CA ASN A 51 18.59 6.95 26.14
C ASN A 51 18.17 6.90 24.65
N VAL A 52 16.90 6.61 24.35
CA VAL A 52 16.36 6.60 22.97
C VAL A 52 16.54 7.96 22.29
N PHE A 53 16.32 9.06 23.00
CA PHE A 53 16.52 10.41 22.47
C PHE A 53 18.01 10.82 22.44
N ASP A 54 18.78 10.49 23.48
CA ASP A 54 20.22 10.80 23.56
C ASP A 54 21.01 10.08 22.44
N GLU A 55 20.59 8.86 22.06
CA GLU A 55 21.19 8.10 20.96
C GLU A 55 20.71 8.57 19.57
N GLY A 56 19.72 9.46 19.50
CA GLY A 56 19.15 9.95 18.25
C GLY A 56 18.31 8.91 17.48
N GLU A 57 17.88 7.82 18.14
CA GLU A 57 17.01 6.81 17.53
C GLU A 57 15.66 7.43 17.15
N LEU A 58 15.10 8.28 18.03
CA LEU A 58 13.85 9.00 17.82
C LEU A 58 14.02 10.49 18.12
N ARG A 59 13.15 11.33 17.53
CA ARG A 59 13.09 12.77 17.80
C ARG A 59 11.92 13.09 18.74
N GLU A 60 12.19 13.83 19.82
CA GLU A 60 11.17 14.13 20.86
C GLU A 60 9.96 14.88 20.29
N ILE A 61 10.17 15.83 19.37
CA ILE A 61 9.13 16.70 18.79
C ILE A 61 8.01 15.91 18.10
N SER A 62 8.31 14.75 17.50
CA SER A 62 7.34 13.93 16.76
C SER A 62 6.77 12.77 17.56
N THR A 63 7.31 12.50 18.76
CA THR A 63 7.02 11.27 19.53
C THR A 63 6.46 11.54 20.92
N VAL A 64 6.44 12.79 21.37
CA VAL A 64 5.95 13.21 22.68
C VAL A 64 4.82 14.23 22.52
N LYS A 65 3.73 14.01 23.25
CA LYS A 65 2.64 14.99 23.44
C LYS A 65 2.50 15.34 24.92
N ASP A 66 2.25 16.62 25.19
CA ASP A 66 1.94 17.15 26.51
C ASP A 66 0.42 17.20 26.68
N TYR A 67 -0.10 16.48 27.69
CA TYR A 67 -1.53 16.48 28.02
C TYR A 67 -1.80 17.09 29.39
N LEU A 68 -2.78 18.00 29.44
CA LEU A 68 -3.28 18.51 30.71
C LEU A 68 -4.25 17.49 31.31
N THR A 69 -3.89 16.96 32.47
CA THR A 69 -4.76 16.10 33.28
C THR A 69 -5.09 16.82 34.58
N VAL A 70 -6.37 16.84 34.94
CA VAL A 70 -6.84 17.34 36.24
C VAL A 70 -6.94 16.13 37.16
N GLN A 71 -6.18 16.14 38.25
CA GLN A 71 -6.26 15.10 39.27
C GLN A 71 -6.72 15.73 40.59
N THR A 72 -7.67 15.08 41.27
CA THR A 72 -8.12 15.51 42.59
C THR A 72 -7.21 14.89 43.65
N GLU A 73 -6.34 15.70 44.27
CA GLU A 73 -5.49 15.29 45.40
C GLU A 73 -6.11 15.86 46.70
N GLY A 74 -6.79 15.00 47.47
CA GLY A 74 -7.51 15.40 48.68
C GLY A 74 -8.71 16.32 48.37
N LYS A 75 -8.64 17.59 48.77
CA LYS A 75 -9.68 18.61 48.47
C LYS A 75 -9.30 19.57 47.33
N ARG A 76 -8.18 19.37 46.65
CA ARG A 76 -7.66 20.29 45.64
C ARG A 76 -7.63 19.63 44.27
N GLU A 77 -8.12 20.34 43.26
CA GLU A 77 -7.88 20.00 41.86
C GLU A 77 -6.52 20.54 41.44
N VAL A 78 -5.64 19.65 40.98
CA VAL A 78 -4.31 19.99 40.52
C VAL A 78 -4.21 19.64 39.04
N GLN A 79 -3.92 20.64 38.21
CA GLN A 79 -3.59 20.45 36.81
C GLN A 79 -2.12 20.03 36.69
N ARG A 80 -1.86 18.88 36.08
CA ARG A 80 -0.52 18.43 35.73
C ARG A 80 -0.40 18.23 34.23
N ASN A 81 0.72 18.69 33.69
CA ASN A 81 1.12 18.36 32.33
C ASN A 81 1.77 16.98 32.34
N LEU A 82 1.13 16.01 31.68
CA LEU A 82 1.54 14.63 31.58
C LEU A 82 2.09 14.38 30.17
N LYS A 83 3.35 13.98 30.09
CA LYS A 83 3.95 13.51 28.84
C LYS A 83 3.41 12.13 28.49
N ILE A 84 2.88 11.99 27.27
CA ILE A 84 2.55 10.72 26.65
C ILE A 84 3.42 10.48 25.43
N TYR A 85 3.64 9.21 25.11
CA TYR A 85 4.61 8.74 24.13
C TYR A 85 3.91 7.86 23.11
N ASN A 86 4.28 8.04 21.83
CA ASN A 86 3.68 7.29 20.73
C ASN A 86 4.19 5.85 20.63
N LEU A 87 3.63 5.09 19.68
CA LEU A 87 3.97 3.68 19.45
C LEU A 87 5.47 3.44 19.23
N ASP A 88 6.18 4.34 18.54
CA ASP A 88 7.62 4.16 18.28
C ASP A 88 8.42 4.10 19.57
N VAL A 89 8.17 5.04 20.49
CA VAL A 89 8.84 5.05 21.81
C VAL A 89 8.46 3.81 22.61
N ILE A 90 7.18 3.39 22.57
CA ILE A 90 6.71 2.19 23.27
C ILE A 90 7.44 0.94 22.77
N ILE A 91 7.63 0.81 21.45
CA ILE A 91 8.37 -0.30 20.83
C ILE A 91 9.84 -0.24 21.27
N SER A 92 10.52 0.90 21.10
CA SER A 92 11.95 1.05 21.46
C SER A 92 12.20 0.74 22.94
N VAL A 93 11.32 1.21 23.83
CA VAL A 93 11.40 0.89 25.26
C VAL A 93 11.13 -0.60 25.50
N GLY A 94 10.12 -1.19 24.88
CA GLY A 94 9.81 -2.63 25.00
C GLY A 94 10.98 -3.55 24.62
N TYR A 95 11.77 -3.15 23.63
CA TYR A 95 13.00 -3.88 23.26
C TYR A 95 14.13 -3.75 24.30
N ARG A 96 14.19 -2.62 25.02
CA ARG A 96 15.25 -2.32 26.00
C ARG A 96 14.92 -2.79 27.43
N VAL A 97 13.64 -2.93 27.78
CA VAL A 97 13.22 -3.33 29.13
C VAL A 97 13.54 -4.80 29.40
N LYS A 98 14.24 -5.04 30.51
CA LYS A 98 14.52 -6.39 31.03
C LYS A 98 13.45 -6.82 32.03
N SER A 99 12.35 -7.38 31.52
CA SER A 99 11.29 -7.99 32.33
C SER A 99 10.70 -9.22 31.65
N HIS A 100 9.88 -9.99 32.37
CA HIS A 100 9.14 -11.12 31.79
C HIS A 100 8.23 -10.63 30.64
N ARG A 101 7.47 -9.55 30.86
CA ARG A 101 6.63 -8.92 29.83
C ARG A 101 7.42 -8.34 28.67
N GLY A 102 8.56 -7.68 28.91
CA GLY A 102 9.44 -7.22 27.84
C GLY A 102 9.95 -8.38 26.99
N THR A 103 10.21 -9.55 27.62
CA THR A 103 10.59 -10.77 26.90
C THR A 103 9.44 -11.31 26.04
N GLN A 104 8.23 -11.41 26.58
CA GLN A 104 7.05 -11.81 25.80
C GLN A 104 6.76 -10.85 24.65
N PHE A 105 6.83 -9.54 24.89
CA PHE A 105 6.67 -8.52 23.87
C PHE A 105 7.66 -8.70 22.71
N ARG A 106 8.95 -8.94 23.01
CA ARG A 106 9.97 -9.20 21.97
C ARG A 106 9.70 -10.50 21.21
N ILE A 107 9.29 -11.57 21.89
CA ILE A 107 8.92 -12.85 21.24
C ILE A 107 7.75 -12.63 20.28
N TRP A 108 6.71 -11.94 20.74
CA TRP A 108 5.54 -11.58 19.94
C TRP A 108 5.94 -10.74 18.73
N ALA A 109 6.64 -9.61 18.94
CA ALA A 109 7.05 -8.70 17.88
C ALA A 109 7.96 -9.39 16.84
N THR A 110 8.89 -10.25 17.29
CA THR A 110 9.75 -11.05 16.41
C THR A 110 8.93 -12.06 15.60
N THR A 111 7.87 -12.62 16.17
CA THR A 111 6.97 -13.55 15.47
C THR A 111 6.20 -12.82 14.37
N GLN A 112 5.65 -11.64 14.66
CA GLN A 112 4.97 -10.81 13.67
C GLN A 112 5.92 -10.39 12.54
N LEU A 113 7.12 -9.93 12.88
CA LEU A 113 8.14 -9.57 11.88
C LEU A 113 8.57 -10.77 11.03
N ARG A 114 8.76 -11.94 11.65
CA ARG A 114 9.09 -13.18 10.93
C ARG A 114 7.96 -13.56 9.97
N GLU A 115 6.72 -13.47 10.41
CA GLU A 115 5.57 -13.74 9.57
C GLU A 115 5.51 -12.80 8.37
N TYR A 116 5.71 -11.50 8.59
CA TYR A 116 5.81 -10.52 7.51
C TYR A 116 6.93 -10.85 6.53
N LEU A 117 8.13 -11.20 7.02
CA LEU A 117 9.27 -11.53 6.17
C LEU A 117 9.07 -12.82 5.34
N ILE A 118 8.34 -13.80 5.87
CA ILE A 118 8.09 -15.08 5.19
C ILE A 118 6.88 -14.99 4.24
N LYS A 119 5.76 -14.44 4.72
CA LYS A 119 4.48 -14.44 3.99
C LYS A 119 4.24 -13.15 3.19
N GLY A 120 4.88 -12.04 3.57
CA GLY A 120 4.67 -10.72 3.01
C GLY A 120 3.53 -9.92 3.66
N PHE A 121 2.86 -10.44 4.69
CA PHE A 121 1.76 -9.77 5.39
C PHE A 121 1.63 -10.27 6.84
N VAL A 122 0.94 -9.48 7.67
CA VAL A 122 0.52 -9.81 9.04
C VAL A 122 -0.93 -9.35 9.18
N LEU A 123 -1.80 -10.22 9.72
CA LEU A 123 -3.22 -9.93 9.93
C LEU A 123 -3.63 -10.26 11.36
N ASN A 124 -4.51 -9.45 11.91
CA ASN A 124 -5.21 -9.75 13.16
C ASN A 124 -6.65 -10.14 12.82
N ASP A 125 -6.88 -11.42 12.58
CA ASP A 125 -8.16 -11.94 12.09
C ASP A 125 -9.32 -11.64 13.04
N GLU A 126 -9.11 -11.74 14.35
CA GLU A 126 -10.16 -11.46 15.34
C GLU A 126 -10.57 -9.98 15.29
N ARG A 127 -9.59 -9.07 15.23
CA ARG A 127 -9.87 -7.63 15.07
C ARG A 127 -10.56 -7.31 13.74
N LEU A 128 -10.25 -8.05 12.67
CA LEU A 128 -10.91 -7.88 11.37
C LEU A 128 -12.34 -8.45 11.35
N LYS A 129 -12.67 -9.42 12.22
CA LYS A 129 -14.02 -10.00 12.36
C LYS A 129 -14.94 -9.16 13.26
N GLU A 130 -14.40 -8.40 14.20
CA GLU A 130 -15.17 -7.50 15.05
C GLU A 130 -15.89 -6.45 14.20
N THR A 131 -17.23 -6.48 14.18
CA THR A 131 -18.07 -5.52 13.44
C THR A 131 -18.04 -4.16 14.16
N GLY A 132 -17.43 -3.14 13.53
CA GLY A 132 -17.30 -1.78 14.07
C GLY A 132 -16.37 -0.89 13.23
N HIS A 133 -15.75 0.13 13.85
CA HIS A 133 -14.82 1.11 13.25
C HIS A 133 -13.65 0.50 12.43
N THR A 134 -13.49 -0.82 12.46
CA THR A 134 -12.57 -1.66 11.68
C THR A 134 -12.98 -1.89 10.22
N ASN A 135 -14.21 -1.55 9.80
CA ASN A 135 -14.65 -1.81 8.42
C ASN A 135 -13.80 -1.06 7.38
N LYS A 136 -13.39 0.19 7.67
CA LYS A 136 -12.53 0.97 6.74
C LYS A 136 -11.20 0.28 6.44
N TYR A 137 -10.54 -0.28 7.45
CA TYR A 137 -9.25 -0.96 7.25
C TYR A 137 -9.41 -2.32 6.57
N PHE A 138 -10.54 -3.01 6.81
CA PHE A 138 -10.86 -4.23 6.08
C PHE A 138 -11.16 -3.95 4.60
N ASP A 139 -11.94 -2.91 4.31
CA ASP A 139 -12.22 -2.45 2.95
C ASP A 139 -10.93 -2.06 2.22
N GLU A 140 -10.03 -1.30 2.88
CA GLU A 140 -8.72 -0.95 2.34
C GLU A 140 -7.86 -2.19 2.06
N LEU A 141 -7.85 -3.18 2.96
CA LEU A 141 -7.17 -4.45 2.75
C LEU A 141 -7.72 -5.19 1.53
N LEU A 142 -9.05 -5.25 1.38
CA LEU A 142 -9.69 -5.87 0.22
C LEU A 142 -9.33 -5.15 -1.09
N GLU A 143 -9.33 -3.83 -1.11
CA GLU A 143 -8.90 -3.04 -2.28
C GLU A 143 -7.46 -3.34 -2.65
N ARG A 144 -6.54 -3.37 -1.67
CA ARG A 144 -5.13 -3.75 -1.90
C ARG A 144 -5.00 -5.17 -2.45
N ILE A 145 -5.77 -6.14 -1.93
CA ILE A 145 -5.77 -7.52 -2.44
C ILE A 145 -6.26 -7.57 -3.88
N ARG A 146 -7.35 -6.86 -4.23
CA ARG A 146 -7.86 -6.78 -5.60
C ARG A 146 -6.86 -6.15 -6.54
N ASP A 147 -6.18 -5.08 -6.12
CA ASP A 147 -5.15 -4.43 -6.92
C ASP A 147 -3.94 -5.34 -7.21
N ILE A 148 -3.52 -6.13 -6.21
CA ILE A 148 -2.49 -7.15 -6.37
C ILE A 148 -2.96 -8.23 -7.35
N ARG A 149 -4.19 -8.75 -7.19
CA ARG A 149 -4.76 -9.80 -8.05
C ARG A 149 -4.93 -9.36 -9.51
N SER A 150 -5.28 -8.10 -9.75
CA SER A 150 -5.43 -7.53 -11.08
C SER A 150 -4.11 -7.12 -11.73
N SER A 151 -3.00 -7.16 -11.00
CA SER A 151 -1.69 -6.97 -11.62
C SER A 151 -1.51 -7.99 -12.75
N GLU A 152 -1.04 -7.53 -13.92
CA GLU A 152 -0.99 -8.35 -15.13
C GLU A 152 -0.32 -9.71 -14.84
N LYS A 153 0.82 -9.70 -14.15
CA LYS A 153 1.56 -10.92 -13.80
C LYS A 153 0.73 -11.93 -13.00
N ILE A 154 0.00 -11.48 -11.97
CA ILE A 154 -0.80 -12.37 -11.12
C ILE A 154 -2.05 -12.81 -11.86
N PHE A 155 -2.71 -11.89 -12.57
CA PHE A 155 -3.85 -12.21 -13.42
C PHE A 155 -3.48 -13.30 -14.43
N TYR A 156 -2.41 -13.11 -15.19
CA TYR A 156 -1.89 -14.10 -16.15
C TYR A 156 -1.59 -15.45 -15.50
N ALA A 157 -0.93 -15.45 -14.34
CA ALA A 157 -0.63 -16.70 -13.63
C ALA A 157 -1.91 -17.43 -13.20
N LYS A 158 -2.88 -16.73 -12.62
CA LYS A 158 -4.15 -17.31 -12.15
C LYS A 158 -5.03 -17.79 -13.29
N ILE A 159 -5.12 -17.01 -14.35
CA ILE A 159 -5.79 -17.40 -15.60
C ILE A 159 -5.12 -18.68 -16.11
N LYS A 160 -3.79 -18.70 -16.26
CA LYS A 160 -3.06 -19.89 -16.71
C LYS A 160 -3.33 -21.12 -15.83
N ASP A 161 -3.32 -20.99 -14.51
CA ASP A 161 -3.62 -22.09 -13.57
C ASP A 161 -5.03 -22.69 -13.79
N ILE A 162 -5.97 -21.88 -14.27
CA ILE A 162 -7.34 -22.32 -14.57
C ILE A 162 -7.39 -22.97 -15.96
N TYR A 163 -6.80 -22.37 -17.00
CA TYR A 163 -6.91 -22.94 -18.35
C TYR A 163 -6.05 -24.17 -18.57
N THR A 164 -5.00 -24.39 -17.76
CA THR A 164 -4.27 -25.67 -17.76
C THR A 164 -5.15 -26.85 -17.35
N THR A 165 -6.33 -26.61 -16.77
CA THR A 165 -7.32 -27.67 -16.53
C THR A 165 -8.14 -28.04 -17.79
N ALA A 166 -8.03 -27.27 -18.88
CA ALA A 166 -8.69 -27.59 -20.13
C ALA A 166 -8.03 -28.80 -20.80
N ILE A 167 -8.83 -29.64 -21.46
CA ILE A 167 -8.37 -30.91 -22.04
C ILE A 167 -7.37 -30.69 -23.18
N ASP A 168 -7.58 -29.64 -23.96
CA ASP A 168 -6.84 -29.29 -25.17
C ASP A 168 -5.85 -28.13 -24.97
N TYR A 169 -5.52 -27.78 -23.72
CA TYR A 169 -4.56 -26.72 -23.45
C TYR A 169 -3.14 -27.12 -23.88
N ASP A 170 -2.57 -26.32 -24.77
CA ASP A 170 -1.14 -26.33 -25.09
C ASP A 170 -0.63 -24.88 -25.09
N ALA A 171 0.45 -24.61 -24.34
CA ALA A 171 1.03 -23.27 -24.22
C ALA A 171 1.67 -22.77 -25.53
N ASN A 172 2.01 -23.67 -26.45
CA ASN A 172 2.71 -23.34 -27.69
C ASN A 172 1.77 -23.07 -28.87
N THR A 173 0.47 -23.31 -28.71
CA THR A 173 -0.51 -23.09 -29.78
C THR A 173 -0.81 -21.60 -29.96
N GLU A 174 -1.13 -21.23 -31.20
CA GLU A 174 -1.50 -19.86 -31.54
C GLU A 174 -2.81 -19.48 -30.83
N GLU A 175 -3.75 -20.42 -30.73
CA GLU A 175 -5.04 -20.26 -30.06
C GLU A 175 -4.87 -19.85 -28.59
N SER A 176 -3.97 -20.53 -27.86
CA SER A 176 -3.67 -20.18 -26.46
C SER A 176 -3.07 -18.78 -26.35
N GLN A 177 -2.12 -18.43 -27.22
CA GLN A 177 -1.48 -17.11 -27.20
C GLN A 177 -2.47 -15.99 -27.54
N LEU A 178 -3.33 -16.20 -28.55
CA LEU A 178 -4.38 -15.27 -28.92
C LEU A 178 -5.41 -15.12 -27.81
N PHE A 179 -5.78 -16.22 -27.15
CA PHE A 179 -6.69 -16.20 -26.02
C PHE A 179 -6.19 -15.26 -24.92
N PHE A 180 -4.97 -15.48 -24.41
CA PHE A 180 -4.40 -14.67 -23.33
C PHE A 180 -4.33 -13.17 -23.69
N LYS A 181 -3.92 -12.85 -24.92
CA LYS A 181 -3.92 -11.47 -25.43
C LYS A 181 -5.34 -10.89 -25.47
N SER A 182 -6.32 -11.69 -25.89
CA SER A 182 -7.71 -11.26 -26.00
C SER A 182 -8.36 -11.02 -24.64
N VAL A 183 -8.07 -11.85 -23.63
CA VAL A 183 -8.67 -11.70 -22.28
C VAL A 183 -8.26 -10.36 -21.68
N GLN A 184 -6.98 -10.00 -21.71
CA GLN A 184 -6.51 -8.71 -21.18
C GLN A 184 -7.21 -7.54 -21.89
N ASN A 185 -7.24 -7.56 -23.22
CA ASN A 185 -7.85 -6.48 -23.99
C ASN A 185 -9.37 -6.39 -23.77
N LYS A 186 -10.07 -7.52 -23.58
CA LYS A 186 -11.50 -7.52 -23.24
C LYS A 186 -11.77 -6.91 -21.86
N MET A 187 -10.91 -7.17 -20.85
CA MET A 187 -11.03 -6.54 -19.53
C MET A 187 -10.85 -5.02 -19.60
N HIS A 188 -9.83 -4.56 -20.32
CA HIS A 188 -9.61 -3.13 -20.54
C HIS A 188 -10.79 -2.49 -21.31
N TRP A 189 -11.26 -3.14 -22.37
CA TRP A 189 -12.37 -2.64 -23.18
C TRP A 189 -13.67 -2.51 -22.36
N ALA A 190 -13.97 -3.49 -21.52
CA ALA A 190 -15.17 -3.50 -20.69
C ALA A 190 -15.27 -2.32 -19.71
N ILE A 191 -14.14 -1.70 -19.36
CA ILE A 191 -14.10 -0.57 -18.41
C ILE A 191 -14.08 0.78 -19.13
N HIS A 192 -13.25 0.92 -20.16
CA HIS A 192 -12.96 2.23 -20.75
C HIS A 192 -12.95 2.24 -22.29
N GLY A 193 -13.49 1.19 -22.93
CA GLY A 193 -13.71 1.12 -24.38
C GLY A 193 -12.44 1.14 -25.23
N HIS A 194 -11.29 0.79 -24.65
CA HIS A 194 -9.99 0.80 -25.32
C HIS A 194 -9.20 -0.46 -24.96
N THR A 195 -8.36 -0.93 -25.87
CA THR A 195 -7.35 -1.96 -25.56
C THR A 195 -6.23 -1.38 -24.68
N ALA A 196 -5.42 -2.24 -24.06
CA ALA A 196 -4.28 -1.81 -23.25
C ALA A 196 -3.31 -0.91 -24.06
N SER A 197 -3.02 -1.30 -25.30
CA SER A 197 -2.16 -0.55 -26.22
C SER A 197 -2.73 0.83 -26.56
N GLU A 198 -4.05 0.92 -26.81
CA GLU A 198 -4.72 2.19 -27.13
C GLU A 198 -4.73 3.14 -25.94
N ILE A 199 -4.87 2.64 -24.71
CA ILE A 199 -4.77 3.46 -23.50
C ILE A 199 -3.38 4.09 -23.37
N ILE A 200 -2.33 3.27 -23.48
CA ILE A 200 -0.94 3.77 -23.42
C ILE A 200 -0.74 4.82 -24.51
N TYR A 201 -1.10 4.49 -25.76
CA TYR A 201 -0.90 5.38 -26.89
C TYR A 201 -1.64 6.71 -26.77
N LYS A 202 -2.87 6.71 -26.25
CA LYS A 202 -3.68 7.94 -26.09
C LYS A 202 -3.25 8.80 -24.91
N ARG A 203 -2.77 8.19 -23.82
CA ARG A 203 -2.58 8.90 -22.54
C ARG A 203 -1.15 9.34 -22.31
N VAL A 204 -0.16 8.61 -22.83
CA VAL A 204 1.26 8.93 -22.66
C VAL A 204 1.62 10.27 -23.29
N ASP A 205 2.25 11.14 -22.50
CA ASP A 205 2.69 12.45 -22.96
C ASP A 205 3.75 13.03 -22.03
N SER A 206 4.98 13.18 -22.52
CA SER A 206 6.13 13.75 -21.79
C SER A 206 5.89 15.15 -21.23
N LYS A 207 4.91 15.90 -21.77
CA LYS A 207 4.58 17.26 -21.32
C LYS A 207 3.57 17.28 -20.17
N LYS A 208 2.85 16.19 -19.93
CA LYS A 208 1.93 16.07 -18.78
C LYS A 208 2.72 15.79 -17.51
N GLN A 209 2.13 16.17 -16.36
CA GLN A 209 2.66 15.76 -15.07
C GLN A 209 2.78 14.23 -15.04
N ASN A 210 3.94 13.74 -14.58
CA ASN A 210 4.25 12.31 -14.49
C ASN A 210 4.00 11.53 -15.80
N MET A 211 4.15 12.18 -16.95
CA MET A 211 3.87 11.59 -18.26
C MET A 211 2.41 11.15 -18.52
N GLY A 212 1.47 11.60 -17.71
CA GLY A 212 0.08 11.13 -17.71
C GLY A 212 -0.16 9.85 -16.90
N LEU A 213 0.85 9.35 -16.18
CA LEU A 213 0.69 8.24 -15.24
C LEU A 213 -0.05 8.72 -13.98
N THR A 214 -0.99 7.92 -13.52
CA THR A 214 -1.73 8.12 -12.26
C THR A 214 -1.09 7.31 -11.12
N THR A 215 -0.50 6.16 -11.45
CA THR A 215 0.21 5.27 -10.52
C THR A 215 1.44 4.65 -11.19
N TRP A 216 2.46 4.30 -10.41
CA TRP A 216 3.66 3.60 -10.84
C TRP A 216 4.37 2.99 -9.62
N LYS A 217 5.47 2.27 -9.86
CA LYS A 217 6.21 1.65 -8.76
C LYS A 217 6.74 2.71 -7.79
N ASN A 218 6.28 2.64 -6.53
CA ASN A 218 6.58 3.58 -5.44
C ASN A 218 5.97 4.98 -5.63
N ALA A 219 4.89 5.13 -6.40
CA ALA A 219 4.15 6.39 -6.51
C ALA A 219 3.62 6.87 -5.13
N PRO A 220 3.42 8.19 -4.93
CA PRO A 220 3.78 9.29 -5.83
C PRO A 220 5.23 9.78 -5.69
N LEU A 221 5.99 9.25 -4.73
CA LEU A 221 7.31 9.75 -4.35
C LEU A 221 8.48 9.10 -5.14
N GLY A 222 8.24 7.96 -5.78
CA GLY A 222 9.24 7.21 -6.53
C GLY A 222 9.51 7.74 -7.93
N ASN A 223 10.70 7.45 -8.46
CA ASN A 223 11.04 7.78 -9.85
C ASN A 223 10.32 6.87 -10.85
N ILE A 224 9.74 7.45 -11.89
CA ILE A 224 9.15 6.74 -13.01
C ILE A 224 10.24 5.97 -13.75
N ARG A 225 10.04 4.67 -13.95
CA ARG A 225 10.95 3.79 -14.68
C ARG A 225 10.44 3.59 -16.10
N LYS A 226 11.35 3.28 -17.01
CA LYS A 226 11.02 2.91 -18.40
C LYS A 226 10.04 1.72 -18.50
N THR A 227 10.05 0.81 -17.52
CA THR A 227 9.09 -0.30 -17.46
C THR A 227 7.68 0.16 -17.09
N ASP A 228 7.55 1.24 -16.32
CA ASP A 228 6.26 1.70 -15.79
C ASP A 228 5.40 2.34 -16.89
N VAL A 229 6.02 2.98 -17.89
CA VAL A 229 5.32 3.63 -19.01
C VAL A 229 4.73 2.62 -20.02
N SER A 230 5.12 1.35 -19.93
CA SER A 230 4.59 0.29 -20.80
C SER A 230 3.39 -0.44 -20.21
N ILE A 231 2.91 -0.04 -19.03
CA ILE A 231 1.82 -0.70 -18.31
C ILE A 231 0.56 0.14 -18.45
N ALA A 232 -0.48 -0.40 -19.11
CA ALA A 232 -1.71 0.34 -19.36
C ALA A 232 -2.45 0.75 -18.07
N LYS A 233 -2.43 -0.13 -17.07
CA LYS A 233 -3.02 0.10 -15.73
C LYS A 233 -2.51 1.40 -15.07
N ASN A 234 -1.26 1.77 -15.33
CA ASN A 234 -0.64 2.96 -14.75
C ASN A 234 -1.19 4.29 -15.29
N TYR A 235 -1.97 4.26 -16.36
CA TYR A 235 -2.62 5.42 -16.97
C TYR A 235 -4.10 5.54 -16.62
N LEU A 236 -4.66 4.62 -15.83
CA LEU A 236 -6.08 4.60 -15.47
C LEU A 236 -6.37 5.57 -14.32
N ASN A 237 -7.49 6.28 -14.39
CA ASN A 237 -7.94 7.08 -13.24
C ASN A 237 -8.42 6.16 -12.09
N GLU A 238 -8.71 6.75 -10.93
CA GLU A 238 -9.09 5.98 -9.73
C GLU A 238 -10.33 5.12 -9.94
N ASP A 239 -11.36 5.64 -10.60
CA ASP A 239 -12.62 4.93 -10.85
C ASP A 239 -12.41 3.79 -11.86
N GLU A 240 -11.71 4.04 -12.96
CA GLU A 240 -11.35 3.03 -13.95
C GLU A 240 -10.49 1.91 -13.33
N LEU A 241 -9.59 2.27 -12.42
CA LEU A 241 -8.74 1.30 -11.73
C LEU A 241 -9.55 0.43 -10.78
N LYS A 242 -10.47 1.03 -10.01
CA LYS A 242 -11.39 0.31 -9.12
C LYS A 242 -12.28 -0.63 -9.90
N ASP A 243 -12.87 -0.18 -11.00
CA ASP A 243 -13.74 -0.98 -11.85
C ASP A 243 -12.97 -2.13 -12.53
N LEU A 244 -11.76 -1.86 -13.03
CA LEU A 244 -10.89 -2.90 -13.58
C LEU A 244 -10.52 -3.94 -12.53
N ASN A 245 -10.17 -3.50 -11.32
CA ASN A 245 -9.84 -4.40 -10.21
C ASN A 245 -11.04 -5.28 -9.84
N LEU A 246 -12.25 -4.72 -9.84
CA LEU A 246 -13.48 -5.42 -9.51
C LEU A 246 -13.86 -6.47 -10.57
N ILE A 247 -13.88 -6.10 -11.85
CA ILE A 247 -14.25 -7.03 -12.94
C ILE A 247 -13.25 -8.18 -13.05
N VAL A 248 -11.95 -7.89 -12.88
CA VAL A 248 -10.90 -8.91 -12.89
C VAL A 248 -11.06 -9.87 -11.73
N ASP A 249 -11.30 -9.37 -10.51
CA ASP A 249 -11.50 -10.22 -9.34
C ASP A 249 -12.75 -11.11 -9.46
N GLN A 250 -13.85 -10.53 -9.95
CA GLN A 250 -15.09 -11.25 -10.23
C GLN A 250 -14.88 -12.35 -11.28
N TYR A 251 -14.15 -12.04 -12.36
CA TYR A 251 -13.84 -13.03 -13.40
C TYR A 251 -12.98 -14.18 -12.88
N LEU A 252 -11.91 -13.86 -12.13
CA LEU A 252 -11.06 -14.87 -11.51
C LEU A 252 -11.85 -15.79 -10.58
N SER A 253 -12.73 -15.22 -9.76
CA SER A 253 -13.58 -15.97 -8.84
C SER A 253 -14.59 -16.86 -9.59
N PHE A 254 -15.18 -16.34 -10.66
CA PHE A 254 -16.06 -17.10 -11.55
C PHE A 254 -15.32 -18.27 -12.21
N ALA A 255 -14.15 -18.01 -12.79
CA ALA A 255 -13.36 -19.02 -13.49
C ALA A 255 -12.84 -20.11 -12.52
N GLU A 256 -12.43 -19.73 -11.31
CA GLU A 256 -12.05 -20.68 -10.25
C GLU A 256 -13.23 -21.58 -9.86
N LEU A 257 -14.44 -21.02 -9.73
CA LEU A 257 -15.65 -21.81 -9.46
C LEU A 257 -15.96 -22.79 -10.60
N GLN A 258 -15.83 -22.37 -11.86
CA GLN A 258 -16.01 -23.26 -13.01
C GLN A 258 -15.01 -24.42 -12.99
N ALA A 259 -13.74 -24.15 -12.72
CA ALA A 259 -12.71 -25.19 -12.62
C ALA A 259 -12.98 -26.17 -11.46
N ARG A 260 -13.42 -25.67 -10.30
CA ARG A 260 -13.78 -26.50 -9.13
C ARG A 260 -14.94 -27.45 -9.39
N ASN A 261 -15.85 -27.12 -10.30
CA ASN A 261 -16.97 -27.98 -10.66
C ASN A 261 -16.55 -29.25 -11.42
N ARG A 262 -15.25 -29.41 -11.77
CA ARG A 262 -14.66 -30.59 -12.42
C ARG A 262 -15.40 -31.04 -13.69
N LYS A 263 -16.07 -30.11 -14.36
CA LYS A 263 -16.67 -30.35 -15.67
C LYS A 263 -15.53 -30.32 -16.71
N PRO A 264 -15.38 -31.34 -17.56
CA PRO A 264 -14.43 -31.28 -18.65
C PRO A 264 -14.71 -30.06 -19.53
N MET A 265 -13.70 -29.24 -19.77
CA MET A 265 -13.78 -28.04 -20.60
C MET A 265 -12.66 -28.02 -21.62
N TYR A 266 -12.95 -27.48 -22.78
CA TYR A 266 -12.01 -27.16 -23.84
C TYR A 266 -11.73 -25.65 -23.88
N MET A 267 -10.65 -25.22 -24.54
CA MET A 267 -10.30 -23.79 -24.66
C MET A 267 -11.43 -22.94 -25.28
N LYS A 268 -12.20 -23.50 -26.22
CA LYS A 268 -13.39 -22.85 -26.80
C LYS A 268 -14.50 -22.60 -25.77
N ASP A 269 -14.68 -23.52 -24.81
CA ASP A 269 -15.74 -23.41 -23.80
C ASP A 269 -15.40 -22.28 -22.82
N TRP A 270 -14.11 -22.16 -22.51
CA TRP A 270 -13.56 -21.06 -21.72
C TRP A 270 -13.73 -19.69 -22.40
N ILE A 271 -13.51 -19.60 -23.70
CA ILE A 271 -13.80 -18.39 -24.49
C ILE A 271 -15.29 -18.05 -24.41
N SER A 272 -16.16 -19.05 -24.60
CA SER A 272 -17.61 -18.84 -24.47
C SER A 272 -17.99 -18.37 -23.07
N LYS A 273 -17.39 -18.92 -22.02
CA LYS A 273 -17.65 -18.52 -20.63
C LYS A 273 -17.18 -17.11 -20.31
N LEU A 274 -16.07 -16.67 -20.90
CA LEU A 274 -15.64 -15.27 -20.81
C LEU A 274 -16.65 -14.34 -21.50
N HIS A 275 -17.17 -14.73 -22.67
CA HIS A 275 -18.20 -13.97 -23.36
C HIS A 275 -19.47 -13.87 -22.49
N ASP A 276 -20.00 -15.01 -22.02
CA ASP A 276 -21.17 -15.07 -21.13
C ASP A 276 -20.99 -14.16 -19.91
N PHE A 277 -19.80 -14.22 -19.29
CA PHE A 277 -19.46 -13.41 -18.12
C PHE A 277 -19.52 -11.90 -18.43
N MET A 278 -18.98 -11.47 -19.57
CA MET A 278 -19.00 -10.06 -19.97
C MET A 278 -20.43 -9.59 -20.27
N THR A 279 -21.22 -10.40 -20.97
CA THR A 279 -22.63 -10.11 -21.26
C THR A 279 -23.45 -9.97 -19.98
N LEU A 280 -23.26 -10.87 -19.01
CA LEU A 280 -23.97 -10.83 -17.72
C LEU A 280 -23.63 -9.60 -16.87
N ASN A 281 -22.50 -8.94 -17.10
CA ASN A 281 -22.10 -7.72 -16.41
C ASN A 281 -22.46 -6.44 -17.21
N ASP A 282 -23.32 -6.56 -18.22
CA ASP A 282 -23.73 -5.46 -19.12
C ASP A 282 -22.53 -4.71 -19.73
N LYS A 283 -21.45 -5.44 -20.05
CA LYS A 283 -20.22 -4.86 -20.62
C LYS A 283 -20.19 -5.03 -22.13
N GLU A 284 -19.75 -3.98 -22.82
CA GLU A 284 -19.42 -4.08 -24.24
C GLU A 284 -18.24 -5.04 -24.44
N ILE A 285 -18.36 -5.91 -25.44
CA ILE A 285 -17.37 -6.94 -25.72
C ILE A 285 -16.52 -6.49 -26.90
N LEU A 286 -15.21 -6.51 -26.72
CA LEU A 286 -14.28 -6.29 -27.82
C LEU A 286 -14.39 -7.45 -28.85
N GLU A 287 -14.85 -7.12 -30.06
CA GLU A 287 -15.00 -8.05 -31.19
C GLU A 287 -13.87 -7.94 -32.24
N HIS A 288 -12.97 -6.97 -32.09
CA HIS A 288 -11.84 -6.74 -33.00
C HIS A 288 -10.50 -6.71 -32.23
N ALA A 289 -9.37 -6.63 -32.93
CA ALA A 289 -8.04 -6.66 -32.31
C ALA A 289 -7.57 -5.31 -31.72
N GLY A 290 -8.42 -4.27 -31.74
CA GLY A 290 -8.02 -2.87 -31.56
C GLY A 290 -7.37 -2.26 -32.81
N THR A 291 -7.01 -0.98 -32.72
CA THR A 291 -6.39 -0.21 -33.82
C THR A 291 -4.89 0.01 -33.64
N ILE A 292 -4.38 -0.10 -32.41
CA ILE A 292 -2.98 0.16 -32.06
C ILE A 292 -2.28 -1.14 -31.66
N SER A 293 -1.13 -1.43 -32.29
CA SER A 293 -0.31 -2.58 -31.93
C SER A 293 0.47 -2.35 -30.62
N ALA A 294 0.72 -3.42 -29.87
CA ALA A 294 1.50 -3.37 -28.63
C ALA A 294 2.92 -2.82 -28.86
N LYS A 295 3.55 -3.17 -29.99
CA LYS A 295 4.87 -2.66 -30.37
C LYS A 295 4.86 -1.14 -30.55
N MET A 296 3.88 -0.63 -31.29
CA MET A 296 3.74 0.82 -31.54
C MET A 296 3.48 1.59 -30.24
N ALA A 297 2.57 1.09 -29.38
CA ALA A 297 2.29 1.72 -28.10
C ALA A 297 3.53 1.77 -27.19
N LYS A 298 4.30 0.66 -27.14
CA LYS A 298 5.53 0.58 -26.37
C LYS A 298 6.62 1.52 -26.89
N GLU A 299 6.87 1.54 -28.19
CA GLU A 299 7.85 2.43 -28.82
C GLU A 299 7.53 3.91 -28.55
N LEU A 300 6.25 4.29 -28.65
CA LEU A 300 5.80 5.64 -28.31
C LEU A 300 6.06 5.96 -26.83
N ALA A 301 5.64 5.07 -25.92
CA ALA A 301 5.79 5.29 -24.48
C ALA A 301 7.27 5.42 -24.06
N GLU A 302 8.13 4.57 -24.60
CA GLU A 302 9.58 4.64 -24.37
C GLU A 302 10.20 5.93 -24.93
N SER A 303 9.74 6.38 -26.11
CA SER A 303 10.19 7.64 -26.71
C SER A 303 9.79 8.86 -25.87
N GLU A 304 8.54 8.91 -25.40
CA GLU A 304 8.07 9.95 -24.48
C GLU A 304 8.81 9.89 -23.13
N TYR A 305 9.20 8.71 -22.66
CA TYR A 305 9.99 8.57 -21.44
C TYR A 305 11.37 9.21 -21.57
N GLU A 306 12.07 8.99 -22.68
CA GLU A 306 13.38 9.61 -22.90
C GLU A 306 13.28 11.14 -22.99
N LYS A 307 12.19 11.68 -23.57
CA LYS A 307 11.92 13.13 -23.57
C LYS A 307 11.68 13.66 -22.15
N PHE A 308 10.83 12.98 -21.38
CA PHE A 308 10.53 13.35 -20.00
C PHE A 308 11.77 13.30 -19.10
N ARG A 309 12.58 12.25 -19.24
CA ARG A 309 13.82 12.07 -18.49
C ARG A 309 14.81 13.20 -18.76
N LYS A 310 15.01 13.59 -20.03
CA LYS A 310 15.87 14.73 -20.39
C LYS A 310 15.37 16.02 -19.75
N ASN A 311 14.08 16.32 -19.89
CA ASN A 311 13.48 17.50 -19.29
C ASN A 311 13.63 17.54 -17.76
N ARG A 312 13.52 16.39 -17.06
CA ARG A 312 13.75 16.34 -15.61
C ARG A 312 15.19 16.63 -15.22
N ILE A 313 16.16 16.06 -15.95
CA ILE A 313 17.58 16.33 -15.71
C ILE A 313 17.86 17.81 -15.90
N ASP A 314 17.37 18.42 -16.99
CA ASP A 314 17.55 19.85 -17.25
C ASP A 314 16.92 20.73 -16.13
N ILE A 315 15.77 20.33 -15.58
CA ILE A 315 15.12 21.03 -14.46
C ILE A 315 15.92 20.87 -13.16
N GLU A 316 16.39 19.66 -12.86
CA GLU A 316 17.19 19.36 -11.66
C GLU A 316 18.53 20.12 -11.71
N ASP A 317 19.22 20.12 -12.84
CA ASP A 317 20.45 20.90 -13.06
C ASP A 317 20.21 22.40 -12.87
N VAL A 318 19.11 22.95 -13.41
CA VAL A 318 18.75 24.36 -13.23
C VAL A 318 18.40 24.69 -11.77
N GLN A 319 17.76 23.77 -11.04
CA GLN A 319 17.45 23.96 -9.62
C GLN A 319 18.71 23.91 -8.76
N GLU A 320 19.63 22.98 -9.02
CA GLU A 320 20.93 22.91 -8.36
C GLU A 320 21.75 24.18 -8.61
N MET A 321 21.79 24.67 -9.85
CA MET A 321 22.45 25.94 -10.17
C MET A 321 21.84 27.12 -9.42
N LYS A 322 20.51 27.22 -9.32
CA LYS A 322 19.85 28.28 -8.53
C LYS A 322 20.16 28.17 -7.03
N GLN A 323 20.17 26.96 -6.48
CA GLN A 323 20.51 26.75 -5.06
C GLN A 323 21.97 27.10 -4.77
N LEU A 324 22.88 26.77 -5.69
CA LEU A 324 24.29 27.18 -5.62
C LEU A 324 24.42 28.70 -5.70
N GLU A 325 23.73 29.38 -6.62
CA GLU A 325 23.73 30.83 -6.73
C GLU A 325 23.16 31.52 -5.46
N GLU A 326 22.08 31.00 -4.90
CA GLU A 326 21.53 31.50 -3.64
C GLU A 326 22.48 31.28 -2.45
N GLY A 327 23.15 30.12 -2.42
CA GLY A 327 24.20 29.82 -1.44
C GLY A 327 25.38 30.78 -1.54
N LEU A 328 25.84 31.07 -2.76
CA LEU A 328 26.91 32.03 -3.05
C LEU A 328 26.51 33.46 -2.67
N LYS A 329 25.30 33.91 -3.01
CA LYS A 329 24.77 35.23 -2.60
C LYS A 329 24.67 35.37 -1.07
N LYS A 330 24.27 34.32 -0.36
CA LYS A 330 24.25 34.31 1.12
C LYS A 330 25.66 34.40 1.72
N LEU A 331 26.66 33.80 1.08
CA LEU A 331 28.06 33.88 1.49
C LEU A 331 28.69 35.25 1.22
N GLU A 332 28.40 35.86 0.07
CA GLU A 332 28.86 37.22 -0.25
C GLU A 332 28.24 38.28 0.67
N ASN A 333 26.95 38.16 0.98
CA ASN A 333 26.28 39.04 1.93
C ASN A 333 26.80 38.89 3.38
N LYS A 334 27.30 37.70 3.75
CA LYS A 334 28.01 37.49 5.02
C LYS A 334 29.41 38.12 5.02
N LYS A 335 30.11 38.14 3.88
CA LYS A 335 31.43 38.78 3.75
C LYS A 335 31.36 40.31 3.75
N LYS A 336 30.28 40.92 3.25
CA LYS A 336 30.07 42.38 3.30
C LYS A 336 29.60 42.93 4.66
N LYS A 337 29.21 42.07 5.60
CA LYS A 337 28.77 42.42 6.96
C LYS A 337 29.84 42.19 8.04
N LYS A 338 31.01 41.69 7.66
CA LYS A 338 32.25 41.71 8.46
C LYS A 338 33.13 42.82 7.90
#